data_AF-A0A1M5SUJ2-F1
#
_entry.id   AF-A0A1M5SUJ2-F1
#
_cell.length_a   1.000
_cell.length_b   1.000
_cell.length_c   1.000
_cell.angle_alpha   90.00
_cell.angle_beta   90.00
_cell.angle_gamma   90.00
#
_symmetry.space_group_name_H-M   'P 1'
#
loop_
_entity.id
_entity.type
_entity.pdbx_description
1 polymer ?
#
loop_
_entity_poly.entity_id
_entity_poly.type
_entity_poly.pdbx_seq_one_letter_code
_entity_poly.pdbx_strand_id
1 'polypeptide(L)' 'MSRKLDNAAWEEYINKFDSLQGSKTVIDFCVENELTKVSFTIIKRD' A
#
# COMPACT_ATOMS: atom_id res chain seq x y z
N MET A 1 -14.03 3.83 6.90
CA MET A 1 -13.15 4.19 8.04
C MET A 1 -11.76 3.68 7.72
N SER A 2 -10.79 4.57 7.58
CA SER A 2 -9.38 4.21 7.39
C SER A 2 -8.89 3.47 8.63
N ARG A 3 -8.72 2.15 8.53
CA ARG A 3 -8.00 1.37 9.53
C ARG A 3 -6.65 2.04 9.73
N LYS A 4 -6.32 2.44 10.96
CA LYS A 4 -4.94 2.79 11.31
C LYS A 4 -4.14 1.50 11.24
N LEU A 5 -3.40 1.33 10.14
CA LEU A 5 -2.41 0.29 9.99
C LEU A 5 -1.15 0.73 10.73
N ASP A 6 -0.57 -0.17 11.51
CA ASP A 6 0.72 0.04 12.16
C ASP A 6 1.85 0.10 11.11
N ASN A 7 2.97 0.73 11.45
CA ASN A 7 4.10 0.87 10.53
C ASN A 7 4.58 -0.48 9.96
N ALA A 8 4.63 -1.53 10.79
CA ALA A 8 5.01 -2.87 10.34
C ALA A 8 4.08 -3.42 9.26
N ALA A 9 2.78 -3.20 9.39
CA ALA A 9 1.81 -3.64 8.39
C ALA A 9 1.98 -2.87 7.07
N TRP A 10 2.33 -1.58 7.14
CA TRP A 10 2.64 -0.79 5.94
C TRP A 10 3.90 -1.26 5.21
N GLU A 11 4.97 -1.58 5.95
CA GLU A 11 6.18 -2.14 5.37
C GLU A 11 5.91 -3.47 4.64
N GLU A 12 5.05 -4.34 5.19
CA GLU A 12 4.62 -5.56 4.50
C GLU A 12 3.88 -5.26 3.19
N TYR A 13 2.98 -4.27 3.18
CA TYR A 13 2.27 -3.88 1.95
C TYR A 13 3.18 -3.24 0.91
N ILE A 14 4.15 -2.43 1.33
CA ILE A 14 5.16 -1.84 0.43
C ILE A 14 6.04 -2.92 -0.18
N ASN A 15 6.54 -3.85 0.63
CA ASN A 15 7.34 -4.97 0.16
C ASN A 15 6.55 -5.87 -0.80
N LYS A 16 5.28 -6.16 -0.49
CA LYS A 16 4.38 -6.88 -1.41
C LYS A 16 4.21 -6.13 -2.72
N PHE A 17 4.00 -4.81 -2.67
CA PHE A 17 3.82 -3.99 -3.87
C PHE A 17 5.09 -3.91 -4.72
N ASP A 18 6.26 -3.72 -4.12
CA ASP A 18 7.53 -3.67 -4.84
C ASP A 18 7.91 -5.04 -5.43
N SER A 19 7.54 -6.15 -4.76
CA SER A 19 7.66 -7.51 -5.30
C SER A 19 6.79 -7.76 -6.54
N LEU A 20 5.76 -6.94 -6.80
CA LEU A 20 4.93 -7.04 -8.00
C LEU A 20 5.61 -6.40 -9.22
N GLN A 21 6.79 -5.77 -9.09
CA GLN A 21 7.65 -5.27 -10.19
C GLN A 21 6.88 -4.47 -11.26
N GLY A 22 5.89 -3.67 -10.86
CA GLY A 22 5.09 -2.85 -11.78
C GLY A 22 4.03 -3.62 -12.60
N SER A 23 3.82 -4.90 -12.32
CA SER A 23 2.70 -5.70 -12.86
C SER A 23 1.34 -5.15 -12.42
N LYS A 24 1.30 -4.38 -11.32
CA LYS A 24 0.09 -3.82 -10.73
C LYS A 24 0.24 -2.33 -10.45
N THR A 25 -0.82 -1.57 -10.73
CA THR A 25 -0.84 -0.15 -10.36
C THR A 25 -1.08 0.00 -8.86
N VAL A 26 -0.64 1.12 -8.28
CA VAL A 26 -0.92 1.46 -6.87
C VAL A 26 -2.42 1.44 -6.59
N ILE A 27 -3.26 1.82 -7.57
CA ILE A 27 -4.71 1.88 -7.41
C ILE A 27 -5.27 0.46 -7.26
N ASP A 28 -4.93 -0.43 -8.19
CA ASP A 28 -5.39 -1.82 -8.17
C ASP A 28 -4.96 -2.53 -6.89
N PHE A 29 -3.70 -2.34 -6.49
CA PHE A 29 -3.18 -2.90 -5.24
C PHE A 29 -3.93 -2.38 -4.01
N CYS A 30 -4.24 -1.08 -3.97
CA CYS A 30 -4.99 -0.51 -2.86
C CYS A 30 -6.43 -1.05 -2.81
N VAL A 31 -7.10 -1.22 -3.95
CA VAL A 31 -8.47 -1.76 -4.00
C VAL A 31 -8.53 -3.19 -3.48
N GLU A 32 -7.59 -4.05 -3.90
CA GLU A 32 -7.55 -5.46 -3.49
C GLU A 32 -7.25 -5.66 -2.00
N ASN A 33 -6.48 -4.75 -1.41
CA ASN A 33 -6.08 -4.83 -0.01
C ASN A 33 -6.94 -3.92 0.89
N GLU A 34 -8.04 -3.37 0.36
CA GLU A 34 -8.93 -2.43 1.05
C GLU A 34 -8.19 -1.23 1.67
N LEU A 35 -7.10 -0.80 1.01
CA LEU A 35 -6.26 0.32 1.41
C LEU A 35 -6.73 1.62 0.77
N THR A 36 -6.45 2.72 1.46
CA THR A 36 -6.67 4.05 0.89
C THR A 36 -5.42 4.49 0.13
N LYS A 37 -5.59 4.83 -1.17
CA LYS A 37 -4.52 5.35 -2.04
C LYS A 37 -3.72 6.47 -1.36
N VAL A 38 -4.40 7.42 -0.72
CA VAL A 38 -3.77 8.57 -0.05
C VAL A 38 -2.77 8.10 1.01
N SER A 39 -3.17 7.18 1.89
CA SER A 39 -2.30 6.64 2.94
C SER A 39 -1.12 5.87 2.36
N PHE A 40 -1.34 5.01 1.35
CA PHE A 40 -0.27 4.25 0.71
C PHE A 40 0.74 5.16 -0.01
N THR A 41 0.26 6.22 -0.67
CA THR A 41 1.13 7.16 -1.42
C THR A 41 1.93 8.08 -0.50
N ILE A 42 1.38 8.44 0.67
CA ILE A 42 2.10 9.24 1.69
C ILE A 42 3.28 8.42 2.22
N ILE A 43 3.06 7.16 2.57
CA ILE A 43 4.08 6.31 3.19
C ILE A 43 5.16 5.88 2.21
N LYS A 44 4.82 5.64 0.93
CA LYS A 44 5.83 5.35 -0.11
C LYS A 44 6.76 6.55 -0.40
N ARG A 45 6.40 7.76 0.03
CA ARG A 45 7.16 8.99 -0.21
C ARG A 45 8.04 9.43 0.97
N ASP A 46 7.89 8.80 2.14
CA ASP A 46 8.75 8.97 3.31
C ASP A 46 9.93 7.99 3.22
#